data_AF-N0BF46-F1
#
_entry.id   AF-N0BF46-F1
#
_cell.length_a   1.000
_cell.length_b   1.000
_cell.length_c   1.000
_cell.angle_alpha   90.00
_cell.angle_beta   90.00
_cell.angle_gamma   90.00
#
_symmetry.space_group_name_H-M   'P 1'
#
loop_
_entity.id
_entity.type
_entity.pdbx_description
1 polymer ?
#
loop_
_entity_poly.entity_id
_entity_poly.type
_entity_poly.pdbx_seq_one_letter_code
_entity_poly.pdbx_strand_id
1 'polypeptide(L)'
;MFSIGPNELLAILLIAFLLFGASKLPELARSLGKSMGEFKKAQKEAEIELRRFEKDLEEGKYTPQDKRAKLEKIAKDLGIDTEGKSDDEILEEINKALPKTEKAEP
;
A
#
# COMPACT_ATOMS: atom_id res chain seq x y z
N MET A 1 -15.71 -32.85 13.99
CA MET A 1 -14.78 -31.78 13.55
C MET A 1 -13.38 -32.36 13.61
N PHE A 2 -12.61 -32.32 12.51
CA PHE A 2 -11.23 -32.79 12.50
C PHE A 2 -10.34 -31.75 13.21
N SER A 3 -9.86 -32.09 14.40
CA SER A 3 -8.87 -31.28 15.10
C SER A 3 -7.51 -31.92 14.81
N ILE A 4 -6.65 -31.22 14.10
CA ILE A 4 -5.26 -31.66 13.89
C ILE A 4 -4.52 -31.42 15.21
N GLY A 5 -4.13 -32.50 15.86
CA GLY A 5 -3.31 -32.46 17.06
C GLY A 5 -1.82 -32.35 16.73
N PRO A 6 -0.97 -32.14 17.75
CA PRO A 6 0.48 -32.09 17.59
C PRO A 6 1.06 -33.36 16.95
N ASN A 7 0.46 -34.52 17.22
CA ASN A 7 0.90 -35.82 16.70
C ASN A 7 0.62 -35.95 15.20
N GLU A 8 -0.58 -35.56 14.77
CA GLU A 8 -0.97 -35.55 13.36
C GLU A 8 -0.10 -34.56 12.56
N LEU A 9 0.19 -33.38 13.13
CA LEU A 9 1.10 -32.42 12.52
C LEU A 9 2.51 -32.99 12.36
N LEU A 10 3.03 -33.69 13.38
CA LEU A 10 4.35 -34.33 13.32
C LEU A 10 4.40 -35.43 12.24
N ALA A 11 3.35 -36.23 12.10
CA ALA A 11 3.26 -37.26 11.07
C ALA A 11 3.28 -36.65 9.65
N ILE A 12 2.52 -35.56 9.43
CA ILE A 12 2.53 -34.82 8.16
C ILE A 12 3.92 -34.24 7.88
N LEU A 13 4.56 -33.67 8.91
CA LEU A 13 5.89 -33.08 8.79
C LEU A 13 6.94 -34.14 8.45
N LEU A 14 6.84 -35.34 9.04
CA LEU A 14 7.71 -36.48 8.72
C LEU A 14 7.53 -36.94 7.27
N ILE A 15 6.28 -37.05 6.80
CA ILE A 15 6.00 -37.39 5.38
C ILE A 15 6.57 -36.32 4.46
N ALA A 16 6.36 -35.04 4.76
CA ALA A 16 6.95 -33.94 3.99
C ALA A 16 8.48 -34.00 4.01
N PHE A 17 9.09 -34.37 5.14
CA PHE A 17 10.54 -34.55 5.27
C PHE A 17 11.07 -35.71 4.42
N LEU A 18 10.31 -36.80 4.28
CA LEU A 18 10.68 -37.92 3.40
C LEU A 18 10.58 -37.55 1.92
N LEU A 19 9.56 -36.75 1.55
CA LEU A 19 9.35 -36.32 0.16
C LEU A 19 10.37 -35.26 -0.29
N PHE A 20 10.59 -34.25 0.55
CA PHE A 20 11.44 -33.11 0.20
C PHE A 20 12.87 -33.23 0.73
N GLY A 21 13.11 -34.09 1.73
CA GLY A 21 14.40 -34.26 2.38
C GLY A 21 14.66 -33.25 3.50
N ALA A 22 15.56 -33.63 4.41
CA ALA A 22 15.90 -32.85 5.60
C ALA A 22 16.48 -31.46 5.32
N SER A 23 17.17 -31.33 4.19
CA SER A 23 17.87 -30.09 3.81
C SER A 23 16.95 -29.04 3.20
N LYS A 24 15.79 -29.43 2.65
CA LYS A 24 14.90 -28.50 1.92
C LYS A 24 14.10 -27.60 2.83
N LEU A 25 13.60 -28.09 3.97
CA LEU A 25 12.86 -27.23 4.91
C LEU A 25 13.71 -26.06 5.46
N PRO A 26 14.97 -26.27 5.91
CA PRO A 26 15.84 -25.17 6.32
C PRO A 26 16.19 -24.20 5.18
N GLU A 27 16.40 -24.71 3.97
CA GLU A 27 16.70 -23.89 2.78
C GLU A 27 15.52 -22.97 2.41
N LEU A 28 14.30 -23.51 2.43
CA LEU A 28 13.07 -22.74 2.23
C LEU A 28 12.86 -21.72 3.35
N ALA A 29 13.05 -22.09 4.62
CA ALA A 29 12.92 -21.16 5.74
C ALA A 29 13.94 -19.99 5.63
N ARG A 30 15.18 -20.28 5.24
CA ARG A 30 16.21 -19.25 5.02
C ARG A 30 15.87 -18.31 3.87
N SER A 31 15.43 -18.85 2.74
CA SER A 31 15.06 -18.03 1.56
C SER A 31 13.84 -17.16 1.85
N LEU A 32 12.77 -17.74 2.40
CA LEU A 32 11.58 -16.99 2.85
C LEU A 32 11.93 -15.94 3.90
N GLY A 33 12.78 -16.29 4.87
CA GLY A 33 13.24 -15.36 5.90
C GLY A 33 14.01 -14.18 5.30
N LYS A 34 14.88 -14.42 4.33
CA LYS A 34 15.61 -13.36 3.61
C LYS A 34 14.65 -12.48 2.81
N SER A 35 13.74 -13.06 2.04
CA SER A 35 12.74 -12.31 1.27
C SER A 35 11.84 -11.47 2.17
N MET A 36 11.37 -12.02 3.30
CA MET A 36 10.57 -11.30 4.29
C MET A 36 11.37 -10.16 4.95
N GLY A 37 12.66 -10.38 5.21
CA GLY A 37 13.57 -9.36 5.74
C GLY A 37 13.73 -8.17 4.80
N GLU A 38 14.05 -8.43 3.53
CA GLU A 38 14.15 -7.39 2.50
C GLU A 38 12.81 -6.67 2.29
N PHE A 39 11.70 -7.40 2.29
CA PHE A 39 10.37 -6.82 2.17
C PHE A 39 10.05 -5.87 3.33
N LYS A 40 10.32 -6.27 4.57
CA LYS A 40 10.15 -5.39 5.75
C LYS A 40 11.03 -4.15 5.68
N LYS A 41 12.26 -4.29 5.18
CA LYS A 41 13.18 -3.15 4.98
C LYS A 41 12.62 -2.17 3.96
N ALA A 42 12.17 -2.66 2.80
CA ALA A 42 11.55 -1.84 1.76
C ALA A 42 10.27 -1.14 2.25
N GLN A 43 9.42 -1.83 3.02
CA GLN A 43 8.24 -1.21 3.65
C GLN A 43 8.62 -0.06 4.58
N LYS A 44 9.67 -0.24 5.40
CA LYS A 44 10.15 0.80 6.31
C LYS A 44 10.73 2.00 5.56
N GLU A 45 11.50 1.77 4.50
CA GLU A 45 12.03 2.83 3.65
C GLU A 45 10.89 3.63 2.98
N ALA A 46 9.89 2.94 2.43
CA ALA A 46 8.70 3.58 1.86
C ALA A 46 7.91 4.40 2.90
N GLU A 47 7.75 3.91 4.13
CA GLU A 47 7.10 4.66 5.21
C GLU A 47 7.88 5.94 5.55
N ILE A 48 9.21 5.87 5.61
CA ILE A 48 10.07 7.03 5.87
C ILE A 48 9.94 8.05 4.73
N GLU A 49 9.94 7.60 3.47
CA GLU A 49 9.77 8.47 2.31
C GLU A 49 8.39 9.13 2.30
N LEU A 50 7.31 8.39 2.58
CA LEU A 50 5.96 8.94 2.69
C LEU A 50 5.87 10.00 3.79
N ARG A 51 6.39 9.71 4.98
CA ARG A 51 6.43 10.70 6.08
C ARG A 51 7.23 11.94 5.72
N ARG A 52 8.34 11.79 4.98
CA ARG A 52 9.11 12.94 4.48
C ARG A 52 8.30 13.74 3.46
N PHE A 53 7.62 13.08 2.54
CA PHE A 53 6.79 13.71 1.54
C PHE A 53 5.60 14.47 2.17
N GLU A 54 4.91 13.87 3.14
CA GLU A 54 3.86 14.52 3.94
C GLU A 54 4.40 15.76 4.65
N LYS A 55 5.57 15.63 5.29
CA LYS A 55 6.24 16.77 5.94
C LYS A 55 6.62 17.87 4.95
N ASP A 56 7.09 17.52 3.75
CA ASP A 56 7.42 18.49 2.71
C ASP A 56 6.18 19.22 2.16
N LEU A 57 5.01 18.53 2.14
CA LEU A 57 3.73 19.16 1.83
C LEU A 57 3.26 20.11 2.93
N GLU A 58 3.40 19.74 4.20
CA GLU A 58 3.07 20.59 5.35
C GLU A 58 4.02 21.79 5.49
N GLU A 59 5.30 21.61 5.21
CA GLU A 59 6.32 22.67 5.20
C GLU A 59 6.19 23.61 3.98
N GLY A 60 5.19 23.39 3.11
CA GLY A 60 4.93 24.27 1.97
C GLY A 60 6.07 24.28 0.95
N LYS A 61 6.87 23.21 0.88
CA LYS A 61 7.96 23.08 -0.10
C LYS A 61 7.46 22.93 -1.54
N TYR A 62 6.16 22.68 -1.69
CA TYR A 62 5.44 22.78 -2.94
C TYR A 62 4.78 24.14 -3.03
N THR A 63 5.06 24.83 -4.12
CA THR A 63 4.46 26.12 -4.38
C THR A 63 2.96 25.97 -4.64
N PRO A 64 2.15 27.01 -4.41
CA PRO A 64 0.75 27.04 -4.86
C PRO A 64 0.58 26.67 -6.35
N GLN A 65 1.60 26.89 -7.18
CA GLN A 65 1.62 26.47 -8.59
C GLN A 65 1.69 24.94 -8.76
N ASP A 66 2.45 24.23 -7.92
CA ASP A 66 2.53 22.76 -7.94
C ASP A 66 1.21 22.11 -7.50
N LYS A 67 0.50 22.73 -6.55
CA LYS A 67 -0.84 22.29 -6.12
C LYS A 67 -1.84 22.41 -7.28
N ARG A 68 -1.85 23.56 -7.95
CA ARG A 68 -2.74 23.82 -9.09
C ARG A 68 -2.48 22.89 -10.27
N ALA A 69 -1.21 22.65 -10.63
CA ALA A 69 -0.85 21.71 -11.69
C ALA A 69 -1.36 20.28 -11.42
N LYS A 70 -1.43 19.87 -10.15
CA LYS A 70 -1.98 18.56 -9.75
C LYS A 70 -3.50 18.51 -9.81
N LEU A 71 -4.18 19.58 -9.40
CA LEU A 71 -5.63 19.72 -9.49
C LEU A 71 -6.10 19.73 -10.95
N GLU A 72 -5.40 20.46 -11.81
CA GLU A 72 -5.68 20.49 -13.26
C GLU A 72 -5.50 19.12 -13.90
N LYS A 73 -4.48 18.36 -13.48
CA LYS A 73 -4.25 17.00 -13.97
C LYS A 73 -5.38 16.04 -13.59
N ILE A 74 -5.83 16.10 -12.33
CA ILE A 74 -6.94 15.25 -11.83
C ILE A 74 -8.26 15.61 -12.52
N ALA A 75 -8.54 16.91 -12.67
CA ALA A 75 -9.74 17.36 -13.37
C ALA A 75 -9.75 16.92 -14.84
N LYS A 76 -8.60 17.02 -15.54
CA LYS A 76 -8.46 16.56 -16.92
C LYS A 76 -8.66 15.05 -17.07
N ASP A 77 -8.16 14.25 -16.14
CA ASP A 77 -8.35 12.79 -16.12
C ASP A 77 -9.83 12.40 -15.84
N LEU A 78 -10.58 13.25 -15.13
CA LEU A 78 -12.02 13.10 -14.88
C LEU A 78 -12.91 13.72 -15.98
N GLY A 79 -12.30 14.32 -17.01
CA GLY A 79 -13.03 15.01 -18.08
C GLY A 79 -13.71 16.30 -17.63
N ILE A 80 -13.26 16.90 -16.52
CA ILE A 80 -13.75 18.15 -15.96
C ILE A 80 -13.02 19.30 -16.65
N ASP A 81 -13.77 20.27 -17.16
CA ASP A 81 -13.21 21.49 -17.76
C ASP A 81 -12.66 22.41 -16.66
N THR A 82 -11.38 22.78 -16.78
CA THR A 82 -10.64 23.61 -15.83
C THR A 82 -10.45 25.04 -16.32
N GLU A 83 -10.83 25.36 -17.57
CA GLU A 83 -10.60 26.69 -18.13
C GLU A 83 -11.50 27.75 -17.47
N GLY A 84 -10.87 28.78 -16.90
CA GLY A 84 -11.57 29.92 -16.29
C GLY A 84 -12.12 29.67 -14.88
N LYS A 85 -11.92 28.50 -14.29
CA LYS A 85 -12.35 28.17 -12.92
C LYS A 85 -11.26 28.47 -11.90
N SER A 86 -11.67 28.88 -10.70
CA SER A 86 -10.79 29.02 -9.54
C SER A 86 -10.41 27.65 -8.98
N ASP A 87 -9.30 27.61 -8.23
CA ASP A 87 -8.78 26.38 -7.62
C ASP A 87 -9.85 25.73 -6.69
N ASP A 88 -10.66 26.55 -6.02
CA ASP A 88 -11.75 26.12 -5.14
C ASP A 88 -12.94 25.51 -5.91
N GLU A 89 -13.28 26.07 -7.08
CA GLU A 89 -14.35 25.53 -7.95
C GLU A 89 -13.95 24.21 -8.60
N ILE A 90 -12.69 24.08 -9.02
CA ILE A 90 -12.14 22.82 -9.55
C ILE A 90 -12.20 21.74 -8.46
N LEU A 91 -11.86 22.09 -7.22
CA LEU A 91 -11.95 21.18 -6.07
C LEU A 91 -13.38 20.72 -5.78
N GLU A 92 -14.37 21.63 -5.87
CA GLU A 92 -15.77 21.30 -5.62
C GLU A 92 -16.34 20.37 -6.71
N GLU A 93 -16.00 20.60 -7.98
CA GLU A 93 -16.41 19.73 -9.09
C GLU A 93 -15.75 18.35 -9.02
N ILE A 94 -14.47 18.26 -8.66
CA ILE A 94 -13.79 16.98 -8.42
C ILE A 94 -14.51 16.23 -7.28
N ASN A 95 -14.82 16.89 -6.16
CA ASN A 95 -15.51 16.27 -5.02
C ASN A 95 -16.95 15.82 -5.36
N LYS A 96 -17.61 16.51 -6.29
CA LYS A 96 -18.94 16.14 -6.78
C LYS A 96 -18.91 15.00 -7.81
N ALA A 97 -17.85 14.92 -8.61
CA ALA A 97 -17.63 13.88 -9.61
C ALA A 97 -17.10 12.58 -8.99
N LEU A 98 -16.37 12.67 -7.87
CA LEU A 98 -16.01 11.51 -7.07
C LEU A 98 -17.27 10.96 -6.38
N PRO A 99 -17.53 9.64 -6.44
CA PRO A 99 -18.60 9.04 -5.69
C PRO A 99 -18.32 9.30 -4.22
N LYS A 100 -19.18 10.08 -3.56
CA LYS A 100 -19.14 10.27 -2.11
C LYS A 100 -19.08 8.89 -1.49
N THR A 101 -17.91 8.52 -0.94
CA THR A 101 -17.82 7.40 -0.01
C THR A 101 -18.77 7.75 1.12
N GLU A 102 -19.94 7.14 1.03
CA GLU A 102 -21.01 7.24 1.99
C GLU A 102 -20.46 6.81 3.36
N LYS A 103 -20.43 7.79 4.27
CA LYS A 103 -20.43 7.65 5.74
C LYS A 103 -19.26 6.88 6.38
N ALA A 104 -18.26 7.62 6.84
CA ALA A 104 -17.94 7.61 8.28
C ALA A 104 -18.75 8.78 8.86
N GLU A 105 -19.81 8.55 9.63
CA GLU A 105 -19.78 8.42 11.10
C GLU A 105 -21.24 8.16 11.58
N PRO A 106 -21.51 7.88 12.87
CA PRO A 106 -20.68 8.10 14.07
C PRO A 106 -20.15 6.85 14.77
#